data_AF-A0A8S2G5H9-F1
#
_entry.id   AF-A0A8S2G5H9-F1
#
_cell.length_a   1.000
_cell.length_b   1.000
_cell.length_c   1.000
_cell.angle_alpha   90.00
_cell.angle_beta   90.00
_cell.angle_gamma   90.00
#
_symmetry.space_group_name_H-M   'P 1'
#
loop_
_entity.id
_entity.type
_entity.pdbx_description
1 polymer ?
#
loop_
_entity_poly.entity_id
_entity_poly.type
_entity_poly.pdbx_seq_one_letter_code
_entity_poly.pdbx_strand_id
1 'polypeptide(L)'
;VMQIRYGGCKGTLSVRPELDNEKYQLIIRESMKKFETAYDMLEICKLSAPRALCLNRQVIVLLSNRHICDSNFLILQNKTLLWLVQSLLNNQKAFQLLIDKVLDVFPLQELSQNVDLVNEVFFRDLVIGCCLNNVLDLLKRTKIKVSKSKARNMFGTVDEYGVLKDGQVFIQPTPLPNINDKRISPVSAKPFVGRVAITKNPCHHPGDIRTFEAVDHPKLQHLKDVVVFPCQGHRPHPHEISGSDLDGDEYAVIWHEDLVPTTPNADPYDYDLQKEPEKQNRPITRNDISNSVLTIAEQDCIGRLSNLHLAFVDKQGVDDSFCKQLAGFISQEVDSPKTGKHPLTDAEINEISNKLNNERPDFMENRNMRSYLSPYIL
;
A
#
# COMPACT_ATOMS: atom_id res chain seq x y z
N VAL A 1 -14.50 3.39 -8.55
CA VAL A 1 -14.31 4.31 -7.40
C VAL A 1 -13.27 5.35 -7.78
N MET A 2 -13.45 6.59 -7.34
CA MET A 2 -12.56 7.71 -7.65
C MET A 2 -12.18 8.47 -6.39
N GLN A 3 -10.91 8.86 -6.28
CA GLN A 3 -10.45 9.80 -5.27
C GLN A 3 -10.65 11.23 -5.79
N ILE A 4 -11.23 12.09 -4.97
CA ILE A 4 -11.65 13.43 -5.40
C ILE A 4 -11.21 14.56 -4.48
N ARG A 5 -11.28 15.77 -5.03
CA ARG A 5 -11.43 17.03 -4.29
C ARG A 5 -12.68 17.74 -4.82
N TYR A 6 -13.47 18.31 -3.93
CA TYR A 6 -14.69 19.02 -4.30
C TYR A 6 -15.07 20.04 -3.24
N GLY A 7 -14.98 21.34 -3.53
CA GLY A 7 -15.45 22.40 -2.63
C GLY A 7 -15.02 22.28 -1.17
N GLY A 8 -13.72 22.11 -0.92
CA GLY A 8 -13.19 21.93 0.44
C GLY A 8 -13.39 20.53 1.03
N CYS A 9 -13.97 19.60 0.26
CA CYS A 9 -14.11 18.20 0.61
C CYS A 9 -12.98 17.35 -0.01
N LYS A 10 -12.54 16.34 0.73
CA LYS A 10 -11.58 15.30 0.31
C LYS A 10 -12.17 13.92 0.62
N GLY A 11 -12.07 13.00 -0.33
CA GLY A 11 -12.37 11.59 -0.06
C GLY A 11 -12.46 10.74 -1.31
N THR A 12 -13.18 9.61 -1.20
CA THR A 12 -13.50 8.73 -2.32
C THR A 12 -14.99 8.76 -2.65
N LEU A 13 -15.33 8.55 -3.93
CA LEU A 13 -16.68 8.35 -4.42
C LEU A 13 -16.80 7.00 -5.11
N SER A 14 -17.87 6.28 -4.78
CA SER A 14 -18.31 5.07 -5.48
C SER A 14 -19.58 5.37 -6.27
N VAL A 15 -19.76 4.66 -7.39
CA VAL A 15 -21.00 4.75 -8.15
C VAL A 15 -22.05 3.92 -7.43
N ARG A 16 -23.22 4.49 -7.19
CA ARG A 16 -24.37 3.76 -6.65
C ARG A 16 -25.50 3.78 -7.69
N PRO A 17 -25.84 2.63 -8.31
CA PRO A 17 -26.83 2.58 -9.38
C PRO A 17 -28.21 3.14 -8.99
N GLU A 18 -28.64 3.02 -7.73
CA GLU A 18 -29.95 3.52 -7.32
C GLU A 18 -30.04 5.04 -7.12
N LEU A 19 -28.91 5.76 -7.14
CA LEU A 19 -28.90 7.22 -7.07
C LEU A 19 -29.23 7.89 -8.41
N ASP A 20 -29.29 7.12 -9.50
CA ASP A 20 -29.62 7.62 -10.84
C ASP A 20 -31.14 7.87 -10.99
N ASN A 21 -31.69 8.71 -10.11
CA ASN A 21 -33.12 9.02 -10.01
C ASN A 21 -33.42 10.54 -10.01
N GLU A 22 -32.60 11.32 -10.72
CA GLU A 22 -32.67 12.78 -10.91
C GLU A 22 -32.54 13.65 -9.64
N LYS A 23 -32.68 13.10 -8.43
CA LYS A 23 -32.70 13.89 -7.17
C LYS A 23 -31.31 14.21 -6.60
N TYR A 24 -30.36 13.27 -6.69
CA TYR A 24 -29.01 13.45 -6.14
C TYR A 24 -27.97 12.90 -7.10
N GLN A 25 -27.09 13.77 -7.62
CA GLN A 25 -25.96 13.35 -8.48
C GLN A 25 -24.69 13.08 -7.68
N LEU A 26 -24.59 13.61 -6.45
CA LEU A 26 -23.43 13.49 -5.58
C LEU A 26 -23.87 13.56 -4.11
N ILE A 27 -23.33 12.67 -3.27
CA ILE A 27 -23.55 12.67 -1.82
C ILE A 27 -22.20 12.77 -1.13
N ILE A 28 -22.03 13.79 -0.29
CA ILE A 28 -20.81 14.05 0.48
C ILE A 28 -21.07 13.78 1.95
N ARG A 29 -20.17 13.04 2.60
CA ARG A 29 -20.21 12.76 4.05
C ARG A 29 -19.57 13.90 4.84
N GLU A 30 -20.01 14.09 6.08
CA GLU A 30 -19.45 15.14 6.95
C GLU A 30 -17.94 14.98 7.15
N SER A 31 -17.44 13.74 7.30
CA SER A 31 -16.02 13.45 7.44
C SER A 31 -15.16 13.87 6.23
N MET A 32 -15.78 14.06 5.06
CA MET A 32 -15.08 14.52 3.85
C MET A 32 -14.84 16.03 3.87
N LYS A 33 -15.69 16.82 4.56
CA LYS A 33 -15.59 18.29 4.62
C LYS A 33 -14.39 18.68 5.48
N LYS A 34 -13.43 19.40 4.90
CA LYS A 34 -12.22 19.86 5.61
C LYS A 34 -12.26 21.35 5.92
N PHE A 35 -12.86 22.14 5.03
CA PHE A 35 -13.10 23.57 5.22
C PHE A 35 -14.20 24.04 4.26
N GLU A 36 -14.78 25.20 4.54
CA GLU A 36 -15.82 25.81 3.70
C GLU A 36 -15.21 26.69 2.60
N THR A 37 -15.78 26.63 1.41
CA THR A 37 -15.39 27.45 0.26
C THR A 37 -16.55 27.59 -0.73
N ALA A 38 -16.56 28.67 -1.51
CA ALA A 38 -17.49 28.86 -2.62
C ALA A 38 -17.05 28.11 -3.90
N TYR A 39 -15.90 27.44 -3.88
CA TYR A 39 -15.39 26.68 -5.01
C TYR A 39 -16.24 25.44 -5.30
N ASP A 40 -16.76 25.32 -6.52
CA ASP A 40 -17.72 24.27 -6.92
C ASP A 40 -17.25 23.55 -8.19
N MET A 41 -16.11 22.86 -8.09
CA MET A 41 -15.58 22.04 -9.17
C MET A 41 -15.14 20.69 -8.62
N LEU A 42 -15.58 19.62 -9.29
CA LEU A 42 -15.17 18.25 -8.97
C LEU A 42 -13.85 17.93 -9.66
N GLU A 43 -12.83 17.67 -8.88
CA GLU A 43 -11.49 17.32 -9.35
C GLU A 43 -11.22 15.84 -9.06
N ILE A 44 -10.87 15.08 -10.09
CA ILE A 44 -10.52 13.66 -9.97
C ILE A 44 -9.01 13.54 -9.78
N CYS A 45 -8.58 13.07 -8.61
CA CYS A 45 -7.16 12.83 -8.33
C CYS A 45 -6.69 11.50 -8.92
N LYS A 46 -7.50 10.44 -8.77
CA LYS A 46 -7.09 9.06 -9.10
C LYS A 46 -8.30 8.14 -9.26
N LEU A 47 -8.24 7.20 -10.21
CA LEU A 47 -9.30 6.23 -10.52
C LEU A 47 -8.90 4.81 -10.13
N SER A 48 -9.82 4.01 -9.56
CA SER A 48 -9.60 2.58 -9.28
C SER A 48 -9.14 1.83 -10.53
N ALA A 49 -8.09 1.02 -10.41
CA ALA A 49 -7.45 0.34 -11.53
C ALA A 49 -6.71 -0.93 -11.04
N PRO A 50 -6.38 -1.89 -11.92
CA PRO A 50 -5.68 -3.12 -11.56
C PRO A 50 -4.18 -2.86 -11.25
N ARG A 51 -3.89 -2.31 -10.07
CA ARG A 51 -2.53 -1.88 -9.69
C ARG A 51 -1.69 -3.03 -9.16
N ALA A 52 -0.43 -3.07 -9.60
CA ALA A 52 0.54 -4.04 -9.11
C ALA A 52 0.80 -3.85 -7.61
N LEU A 53 0.94 -4.97 -6.91
CA LEU A 53 1.45 -5.01 -5.55
C LEU A 53 2.92 -5.43 -5.55
N CYS A 54 3.71 -4.79 -4.70
CA CYS A 54 5.03 -5.27 -4.31
C CYS A 54 5.06 -5.39 -2.79
N LEU A 55 5.59 -6.49 -2.29
CA LEU A 55 5.94 -6.61 -0.88
C LEU A 55 7.14 -5.70 -0.60
N ASN A 56 7.21 -5.19 0.62
CA ASN A 56 8.36 -4.48 1.17
C ASN A 56 8.79 -5.19 2.47
N ARG A 57 9.86 -4.70 3.09
CA ARG A 57 10.41 -5.28 4.33
C ARG A 57 9.36 -5.37 5.44
N GLN A 58 8.57 -4.32 5.65
CA GLN A 58 7.56 -4.26 6.69
C GLN A 58 6.47 -5.32 6.51
N VAL A 59 5.92 -5.45 5.30
CA VAL A 59 4.90 -6.45 5.00
C VAL A 59 5.47 -7.87 5.13
N ILE A 60 6.71 -8.11 4.71
CA ILE A 60 7.38 -9.42 4.85
C ILE A 60 7.53 -9.78 6.32
N VAL A 61 8.05 -8.87 7.15
CA VAL A 61 8.16 -9.04 8.60
C VAL A 61 6.83 -9.44 9.22
N LEU A 62 5.75 -8.73 8.89
CA LEU A 62 4.43 -9.02 9.43
C LEU A 62 3.90 -10.37 8.94
N LEU A 63 4.10 -10.74 7.68
CA LEU A 63 3.71 -12.05 7.16
C LEU A 63 4.52 -13.20 7.81
N SER A 64 5.83 -13.04 8.00
CA SER A 64 6.67 -14.02 8.69
C SER A 64 6.24 -14.20 10.15
N ASN A 65 5.89 -13.11 10.86
CA ASN A 65 5.32 -13.17 12.21
C ASN A 65 3.98 -13.94 12.25
N ARG A 66 3.26 -13.96 11.13
CA ARG A 66 2.00 -14.70 10.96
C ARG A 66 2.22 -16.14 10.45
N HIS A 67 3.47 -16.63 10.52
CA HIS A 67 3.92 -17.96 10.10
C HIS A 67 3.90 -18.24 8.59
N ILE A 68 3.97 -17.21 7.75
CA ILE A 68 4.31 -17.42 6.34
C ILE A 68 5.79 -17.81 6.23
N CYS A 69 6.06 -18.91 5.54
CA CYS A 69 7.43 -19.41 5.41
C CYS A 69 8.27 -18.49 4.52
N ASP A 70 9.48 -18.19 5.00
CA ASP A 70 10.49 -17.38 4.31
C ASP A 70 10.81 -17.87 2.88
N SER A 71 10.73 -19.19 2.65
CA SER A 71 10.91 -19.79 1.33
C SER A 71 9.92 -19.27 0.28
N ASN A 72 8.71 -18.85 0.68
CA ASN A 72 7.71 -18.30 -0.24
C ASN A 72 8.17 -16.95 -0.82
N PHE A 73 8.83 -16.12 -0.03
CA PHE A 73 9.39 -14.85 -0.51
C PHE A 73 10.59 -15.08 -1.44
N LEU A 74 11.46 -16.04 -1.10
CA LEU A 74 12.58 -16.45 -1.97
C LEU A 74 12.10 -16.95 -3.33
N ILE A 75 11.04 -17.76 -3.36
CA ILE A 75 10.45 -18.25 -4.61
C ILE A 75 9.96 -17.09 -5.46
N LEU A 76 9.29 -16.09 -4.87
CA LEU A 76 8.82 -14.91 -5.59
C LEU A 76 9.97 -14.03 -6.10
N GLN A 77 11.02 -13.87 -5.29
CA GLN A 77 12.24 -13.16 -5.67
C GLN A 77 12.92 -13.85 -6.86
N ASN A 78 13.16 -15.16 -6.77
CA ASN A 78 13.79 -15.95 -7.84
C ASN A 78 12.96 -15.95 -9.12
N LYS A 79 11.63 -16.05 -9.02
CA LYS A 79 10.73 -15.91 -10.18
C LYS A 79 10.88 -14.55 -10.86
N THR A 80 11.00 -13.48 -10.06
CA THR A 80 11.20 -12.12 -10.59
C THR A 80 12.55 -12.00 -11.29
N LEU A 81 13.63 -12.48 -10.68
CA LEU A 81 14.96 -12.46 -11.28
C LEU A 81 15.02 -13.26 -12.59
N LEU A 82 14.45 -14.47 -12.60
CA LEU A 82 14.36 -15.28 -13.80
C LEU A 82 13.56 -14.59 -14.90
N TRP A 83 12.45 -13.93 -14.57
CA TRP A 83 11.67 -13.16 -15.54
C TRP A 83 12.46 -11.98 -16.12
N LEU A 84 13.30 -11.30 -15.33
CA LEU A 84 14.19 -10.25 -15.82
C LEU A 84 15.24 -10.79 -16.78
N VAL A 85 15.86 -11.93 -16.46
CA VAL A 85 16.80 -12.60 -17.37
C VAL A 85 16.11 -13.00 -18.68
N GLN A 86 14.90 -13.57 -18.60
CA GLN A 86 14.11 -13.90 -19.80
C GLN A 86 13.76 -12.66 -20.63
N SER A 87 13.53 -11.52 -19.99
CA SER A 87 13.26 -10.25 -20.69
C SER A 87 14.45 -9.74 -21.50
N LEU A 88 15.67 -10.15 -21.15
CA LEU A 88 16.89 -9.85 -21.92
C LEU A 88 17.09 -10.79 -23.13
N LEU A 89 16.29 -11.85 -23.25
CA LEU A 89 16.49 -12.90 -24.25
C LEU A 89 15.27 -13.11 -25.15
N ASN A 90 14.11 -12.58 -24.76
CA ASN A 90 12.84 -12.84 -25.44
C ASN A 90 12.09 -11.53 -25.70
N ASN A 91 11.81 -11.27 -26.98
CA ASN A 91 11.17 -10.03 -27.43
C ASN A 91 9.79 -9.77 -26.76
N GLN A 92 9.02 -10.84 -26.54
CA GLN A 92 7.71 -10.72 -25.88
C GLN A 92 7.86 -10.33 -24.39
N LYS A 93 8.85 -10.90 -23.70
CA LYS A 93 9.13 -10.57 -22.30
C LYS A 93 9.73 -9.18 -22.16
N ALA A 94 10.61 -8.77 -23.08
CA ALA A 94 11.09 -7.40 -23.21
C ALA A 94 9.92 -6.42 -23.35
N PHE A 95 8.99 -6.69 -24.29
CA PHE A 95 7.78 -5.89 -24.46
C PHE A 95 6.95 -5.78 -23.17
N GLN A 96 6.72 -6.90 -22.47
CA GLN A 96 6.01 -6.92 -21.18
C GLN A 96 6.70 -6.07 -20.11
N LEU A 97 8.03 -6.08 -20.05
CA LEU A 97 8.79 -5.25 -19.12
C LEU A 97 8.67 -3.77 -19.47
N LEU A 98 8.78 -3.41 -20.75
CA LEU A 98 8.75 -2.03 -21.21
C LEU A 98 7.36 -1.39 -21.05
N ILE A 99 6.28 -2.09 -21.41
CA ILE A 99 4.92 -1.54 -21.30
C ILE A 99 4.51 -1.24 -19.85
N ASP A 100 5.05 -1.98 -18.88
CA ASP A 100 4.80 -1.75 -17.46
C ASP A 100 5.65 -0.60 -16.87
N LYS A 101 6.69 -0.12 -17.59
CA LYS A 101 7.74 0.75 -17.04
C LYS A 101 7.99 2.04 -17.81
N VAL A 102 7.73 2.06 -19.10
CA VAL A 102 7.95 3.20 -19.97
C VAL A 102 6.62 3.92 -20.14
N LEU A 103 6.67 5.25 -20.10
CA LEU A 103 5.51 6.10 -20.39
C LEU A 103 4.99 5.81 -21.81
N ASP A 104 3.73 6.14 -22.08
CA ASP A 104 3.06 6.00 -23.39
C ASP A 104 3.63 6.95 -24.47
N VAL A 105 4.94 7.18 -24.47
CA VAL A 105 5.68 8.00 -25.43
C VAL A 105 5.92 7.22 -26.72
N PHE A 106 5.99 5.89 -26.66
CA PHE A 106 6.23 5.03 -27.81
C PHE A 106 5.02 4.13 -28.09
N PRO A 107 4.64 3.91 -29.37
CA PRO A 107 3.69 2.88 -29.74
C PRO A 107 4.34 1.49 -29.63
N LEU A 108 4.73 1.08 -28.42
CA LEU A 108 5.50 -0.15 -28.16
C LEU A 108 4.81 -1.39 -28.73
N GLN A 109 3.48 -1.39 -28.77
CA GLN A 109 2.71 -2.52 -29.30
C GLN A 109 2.86 -2.69 -30.82
N GLU A 110 3.02 -1.59 -31.57
CA GLU A 110 3.26 -1.62 -33.01
C GLU A 110 4.75 -1.87 -33.29
N LEU A 111 5.62 -1.24 -32.50
CA LEU A 111 7.07 -1.38 -32.63
C LEU A 111 7.53 -2.81 -32.34
N SER A 112 7.01 -3.45 -31.29
CA SER A 112 7.36 -4.84 -30.93
C SER A 112 7.03 -5.87 -32.01
N GLN A 113 6.17 -5.54 -32.97
CA GLN A 113 5.84 -6.42 -34.11
C GLN A 113 6.87 -6.35 -35.24
N ASN A 114 7.60 -5.23 -35.34
CA ASN A 114 8.49 -4.92 -36.46
C ASN A 114 9.96 -4.77 -36.02
N VAL A 115 10.19 -4.58 -34.72
CA VAL A 115 11.50 -4.36 -34.11
C VAL A 115 11.79 -5.47 -33.11
N ASP A 116 12.99 -5.99 -33.21
CA ASP A 116 13.55 -6.87 -32.19
C ASP A 116 14.03 -6.02 -31.02
N LEU A 117 13.22 -5.93 -29.96
CA LEU A 117 13.50 -5.12 -28.78
C LEU A 117 14.72 -5.61 -28.00
N VAL A 118 15.18 -6.83 -28.25
CA VAL A 118 16.34 -7.43 -27.57
C VAL A 118 17.64 -7.10 -28.30
N ASN A 119 17.61 -7.03 -29.62
CA ASN A 119 18.81 -6.85 -30.44
C ASN A 119 18.99 -5.43 -30.99
N GLU A 120 17.92 -4.66 -31.18
CA GLU A 120 18.01 -3.26 -31.55
C GLU A 120 18.64 -2.46 -30.40
N VAL A 121 19.61 -1.60 -30.73
CA VAL A 121 20.52 -0.99 -29.74
C VAL A 121 19.77 -0.15 -28.72
N PHE A 122 18.86 0.72 -29.16
CA PHE A 122 18.11 1.60 -28.26
C PHE A 122 17.20 0.81 -27.32
N PHE A 123 16.41 -0.14 -27.85
CA PHE A 123 15.51 -0.94 -27.02
C PHE A 123 16.26 -1.89 -26.09
N ARG A 124 17.38 -2.47 -26.55
CA ARG A 124 18.23 -3.32 -25.71
C ARG A 124 18.73 -2.55 -24.49
N ASP A 125 19.25 -1.34 -24.69
CA ASP A 125 19.74 -0.50 -23.60
C ASP A 125 18.60 -0.10 -22.65
N LEU A 126 17.40 0.14 -23.20
CA LEU A 126 16.20 0.42 -22.41
C LEU A 126 15.74 -0.78 -21.57
N VAL A 127 15.77 -1.99 -22.14
CA VAL A 127 15.46 -3.25 -21.43
C VAL A 127 16.49 -3.48 -20.32
N ILE A 128 17.79 -3.32 -20.61
CA ILE A 128 18.87 -3.43 -19.62
C ILE A 128 18.67 -2.42 -18.49
N GLY A 129 18.38 -1.16 -18.82
CA GLY A 129 18.10 -0.11 -17.83
C GLY A 129 16.89 -0.46 -16.95
N CYS A 130 15.82 -0.98 -17.55
CA CYS A 130 14.65 -1.46 -16.80
C CYS A 130 14.99 -2.64 -15.90
N CYS A 131 15.74 -3.63 -16.38
CA CYS A 131 16.20 -4.76 -15.57
C CYS A 131 17.05 -4.29 -14.38
N LEU A 132 18.04 -3.43 -14.62
CA LEU A 132 18.89 -2.86 -13.58
C LEU A 132 18.06 -2.13 -12.53
N ASN A 133 17.11 -1.30 -12.94
CA ASN A 133 16.21 -0.60 -12.02
C ASN A 133 15.37 -1.56 -11.17
N ASN A 134 14.88 -2.68 -11.72
CA ASN A 134 14.14 -3.67 -10.93
C ASN A 134 15.05 -4.40 -9.93
N VAL A 135 16.29 -4.73 -10.32
CA VAL A 135 17.27 -5.34 -9.41
C VAL A 135 17.64 -4.36 -8.28
N LEU A 136 17.84 -3.07 -8.59
CA LEU A 136 18.09 -2.05 -7.58
C LEU A 136 16.91 -1.84 -6.63
N ASP A 137 15.68 -1.85 -7.15
CA ASP A 137 14.45 -1.81 -6.34
C ASP A 137 14.37 -3.03 -5.39
N LEU A 138 14.77 -4.21 -5.87
CA LEU A 138 14.82 -5.42 -5.07
C LEU A 138 15.89 -5.34 -3.97
N LEU A 139 17.13 -4.94 -4.31
CA LEU A 139 18.24 -4.84 -3.35
C LEU A 139 17.99 -3.77 -2.29
N LYS A 140 17.64 -2.55 -2.72
CA LYS A 140 17.56 -1.39 -1.82
C LYS A 140 16.26 -1.31 -1.03
N ARG A 141 15.17 -1.86 -1.56
CA ARG A 141 13.81 -1.69 -1.01
C ARG A 141 13.07 -3.01 -0.77
N THR A 142 13.68 -4.15 -1.08
CA THR A 142 13.06 -5.48 -1.01
C THR A 142 11.72 -5.52 -1.74
N LYS A 143 11.65 -4.86 -2.91
CA LYS A 143 10.41 -4.70 -3.67
C LYS A 143 10.08 -5.97 -4.46
N ILE A 144 9.58 -6.98 -3.76
CA ILE A 144 9.22 -8.28 -4.34
C ILE A 144 7.84 -8.18 -5.01
N LYS A 145 7.79 -8.34 -6.34
CA LYS A 145 6.52 -8.30 -7.08
C LYS A 145 5.69 -9.54 -6.81
N VAL A 146 4.40 -9.34 -6.55
CA VAL A 146 3.40 -10.41 -6.55
C VAL A 146 2.59 -10.31 -7.83
N SER A 147 2.21 -11.45 -8.41
CA SER A 147 1.40 -11.47 -9.63
C SER A 147 0.10 -10.69 -9.45
N LYS A 148 -0.23 -9.78 -10.39
CA LYS A 148 -1.51 -9.02 -10.41
C LYS A 148 -2.75 -9.93 -10.43
N SER A 149 -2.60 -11.21 -10.74
CA SER A 149 -3.68 -12.21 -10.67
C SER A 149 -3.91 -12.78 -9.27
N LYS A 150 -2.95 -12.61 -8.36
CA LYS A 150 -2.94 -13.14 -6.98
C LYS A 150 -2.85 -12.06 -5.90
N ALA A 151 -2.51 -10.82 -6.25
CA ALA A 151 -2.53 -9.69 -5.33
C ALA A 151 -2.54 -8.34 -6.07
N ARG A 152 -3.14 -7.31 -5.47
CA ARG A 152 -3.18 -5.94 -6.03
C ARG A 152 -3.18 -4.89 -4.93
N ASN A 153 -2.74 -3.69 -5.29
CA ASN A 153 -3.06 -2.48 -4.52
C ASN A 153 -4.47 -2.02 -4.92
N MET A 154 -5.38 -1.89 -3.96
CA MET A 154 -6.78 -1.55 -4.20
C MET A 154 -7.20 -0.38 -3.33
N PHE A 155 -8.05 0.52 -3.83
CA PHE A 155 -8.67 1.52 -2.95
C PHE A 155 -9.60 0.82 -1.95
N GLY A 156 -9.62 1.32 -0.72
CA GLY A 156 -10.69 1.00 0.22
C GLY A 156 -11.97 1.74 -0.13
N THR A 157 -13.11 1.09 0.04
CA THR A 157 -14.42 1.72 0.08
C THR A 157 -15.32 0.98 1.07
N VAL A 158 -16.48 1.54 1.37
CA VAL A 158 -17.43 0.97 2.33
C VAL A 158 -18.61 0.33 1.60
N ASP A 159 -19.12 -0.74 2.19
CA ASP A 159 -20.38 -1.36 1.79
C ASP A 159 -21.57 -0.45 2.17
N GLU A 160 -22.00 0.35 1.22
CA GLU A 160 -23.17 1.23 1.34
C GLU A 160 -24.52 0.48 1.41
N TYR A 161 -24.53 -0.84 1.14
CA TYR A 161 -25.74 -1.67 1.14
C TYR A 161 -25.95 -2.44 2.44
N GLY A 162 -24.91 -2.55 3.29
CA GLY A 162 -24.97 -3.26 4.57
C GLY A 162 -25.21 -4.77 4.42
N VAL A 163 -24.61 -5.37 3.41
CA VAL A 163 -24.71 -6.81 3.08
C VAL A 163 -23.52 -7.62 3.55
N LEU A 164 -22.35 -6.99 3.75
CA LEU A 164 -21.16 -7.62 4.30
C LEU A 164 -21.23 -7.68 5.82
N LYS A 165 -20.90 -8.84 6.38
CA LYS A 165 -20.76 -9.04 7.83
C LYS A 165 -19.37 -8.64 8.32
N ASP A 166 -19.23 -8.49 9.63
CA ASP A 166 -17.93 -8.34 10.29
C ASP A 166 -17.01 -9.51 9.91
N GLY A 167 -15.76 -9.21 9.53
CA GLY A 167 -14.78 -10.16 9.02
C GLY A 167 -14.91 -10.50 7.52
N GLN A 168 -15.94 -9.99 6.82
CA GLN A 168 -16.12 -10.19 5.39
C GLN A 168 -15.69 -8.97 4.58
N VAL A 169 -15.21 -9.20 3.37
CA VAL A 169 -14.90 -8.16 2.38
C VAL A 169 -15.44 -8.55 1.01
N PHE A 170 -15.58 -7.59 0.11
CA PHE A 170 -15.83 -7.88 -1.32
C PHE A 170 -14.67 -7.36 -2.16
N ILE A 171 -14.17 -8.21 -3.07
CA ILE A 171 -13.18 -7.84 -4.06
C ILE A 171 -13.53 -8.44 -5.43
N GLN A 172 -13.44 -7.62 -6.48
CA GLN A 172 -13.63 -8.04 -7.86
C GLN A 172 -12.49 -7.49 -8.73
N PRO A 173 -11.41 -8.27 -8.90
CA PRO A 173 -10.29 -7.86 -9.74
C PRO A 173 -10.70 -7.85 -11.22
N THR A 174 -10.45 -6.74 -11.93
CA THR A 174 -10.64 -6.71 -13.38
C THR A 174 -9.66 -7.67 -14.06
N PRO A 175 -10.09 -8.48 -15.05
CA PRO A 175 -9.19 -9.36 -15.80
C PRO A 175 -8.08 -8.56 -16.46
N LEU A 176 -6.87 -9.09 -16.41
CA LEU A 176 -5.73 -8.46 -17.06
C LEU A 176 -5.74 -8.86 -18.54
N PRO A 177 -5.46 -7.94 -19.47
CA PRO A 177 -5.34 -8.28 -20.87
C PRO A 177 -4.23 -9.31 -21.05
N ASN A 178 -4.55 -10.44 -21.70
CA ASN A 178 -3.54 -11.39 -22.12
C ASN A 178 -2.94 -10.90 -23.43
N ILE A 179 -1.67 -10.48 -23.42
CA ILE A 179 -0.97 -10.02 -24.62
C ILE A 179 -0.94 -11.11 -25.72
N ASN A 180 -1.08 -12.39 -25.35
CA ASN A 180 -1.17 -13.51 -26.29
C ASN A 180 -2.58 -13.76 -26.86
N ASP A 181 -3.62 -13.20 -26.27
CA ASP A 181 -4.99 -13.46 -26.69
C ASP A 181 -5.58 -12.22 -27.36
N LYS A 182 -5.51 -12.20 -28.70
CA LYS A 182 -6.13 -11.15 -29.53
C LYS A 182 -7.66 -11.17 -29.47
N ARG A 183 -8.27 -12.16 -28.81
CA ARG A 183 -9.71 -12.19 -28.57
C ARG A 183 -9.98 -11.40 -27.30
N ILE A 184 -10.29 -10.12 -27.48
CA ILE A 184 -10.97 -9.32 -26.48
C ILE A 184 -12.41 -9.84 -26.38
N SER A 185 -12.60 -11.07 -25.89
CA SER A 185 -13.87 -11.38 -25.25
C SER A 185 -13.86 -10.58 -23.94
N PRO A 186 -14.92 -9.81 -23.62
CA PRO A 186 -15.05 -9.22 -22.30
C PRO A 186 -15.18 -10.37 -21.32
N VAL A 187 -14.04 -10.87 -20.80
CA VAL A 187 -14.06 -11.75 -19.65
C VAL A 187 -14.69 -10.89 -18.56
N SER A 188 -15.94 -11.19 -18.20
CA SER A 188 -16.61 -10.49 -17.12
C SER A 188 -15.74 -10.64 -15.88
N ALA A 189 -15.36 -9.52 -15.26
CA ALA A 189 -14.68 -9.56 -13.97
C ALA A 189 -15.53 -10.39 -13.00
N LYS A 190 -14.94 -11.43 -12.41
CA LYS A 190 -15.61 -12.27 -11.43
C LYS A 190 -15.15 -11.88 -10.04
N PRO A 191 -16.06 -11.78 -9.06
CA PRO A 191 -15.70 -11.66 -7.66
C PRO A 191 -14.74 -12.77 -7.25
N PHE A 192 -13.76 -12.44 -6.42
CA PHE A 192 -12.95 -13.45 -5.77
C PHE A 192 -13.64 -13.87 -4.47
N VAL A 193 -13.71 -15.18 -4.24
CA VAL A 193 -14.28 -15.77 -3.02
C VAL A 193 -13.20 -16.61 -2.34
N GLY A 194 -12.96 -16.36 -1.06
CA GLY A 194 -11.94 -17.06 -0.28
C GLY A 194 -11.19 -16.14 0.66
N ARG A 195 -10.19 -16.69 1.35
CA ARG A 195 -9.42 -15.93 2.33
C ARG A 195 -8.46 -14.95 1.66
N VAL A 196 -8.40 -13.74 2.19
CA VAL A 196 -7.49 -12.69 1.72
C VAL A 196 -6.74 -12.08 2.90
N ALA A 197 -5.47 -11.73 2.70
CA ALA A 197 -4.70 -10.91 3.64
C ALA A 197 -4.69 -9.46 3.15
N ILE A 198 -4.94 -8.52 4.05
CA ILE A 198 -5.04 -7.10 3.75
C ILE A 198 -4.18 -6.32 4.75
N THR A 199 -3.40 -5.39 4.23
CA THR A 199 -2.64 -4.42 5.03
C THR A 199 -2.55 -3.08 4.30
N LYS A 200 -2.11 -2.04 4.98
CA LYS A 200 -1.83 -0.71 4.42
C LYS A 200 -0.41 -0.31 4.77
N ASN A 201 0.31 0.29 3.83
CA ASN A 201 1.59 0.91 4.14
C ASN A 201 1.42 2.37 4.60
N PRO A 202 2.23 2.84 5.56
CA PRO A 202 3.18 2.07 6.36
C PRO A 202 2.47 1.15 7.38
N CYS A 203 3.03 -0.05 7.61
CA CYS A 203 2.56 -1.02 8.60
C CYS A 203 3.71 -1.45 9.52
N HIS A 204 3.44 -1.57 10.82
CA HIS A 204 4.46 -1.87 11.82
C HIS A 204 3.94 -2.75 12.95
N HIS A 205 2.70 -2.53 13.39
CA HIS A 205 2.12 -3.30 14.49
C HIS A 205 1.64 -4.69 14.00
N PRO A 206 1.70 -5.76 14.81
CA PRO A 206 1.22 -7.10 14.40
C PRO A 206 -0.22 -7.12 13.89
N GLY A 207 -1.08 -6.24 14.42
CA GLY A 207 -2.48 -6.08 14.01
C GLY A 207 -2.68 -5.42 12.64
N ASP A 208 -1.65 -4.83 12.03
CA ASP A 208 -1.73 -4.07 10.77
C ASP A 208 -1.92 -4.94 9.55
N ILE A 209 -1.71 -6.25 9.67
CA ILE A 209 -2.06 -7.22 8.63
C ILE A 209 -3.16 -8.14 9.14
N ARG A 210 -4.28 -8.14 8.42
CA ARG A 210 -5.48 -8.85 8.83
C ARG A 210 -5.94 -9.77 7.72
N THR A 211 -6.51 -10.90 8.12
CA THR A 211 -7.14 -11.86 7.22
C THR A 211 -8.65 -11.69 7.27
N PHE A 212 -9.27 -11.72 6.10
CA PHE A 212 -10.71 -11.57 5.90
C PHE A 212 -11.24 -12.67 4.99
N GLU A 213 -12.55 -12.88 5.03
CA GLU A 213 -13.26 -13.71 4.06
C GLU A 213 -13.80 -12.84 2.92
N ALA A 214 -13.24 -12.99 1.72
CA ALA A 214 -13.83 -12.39 0.54
C ALA A 214 -15.06 -13.19 0.10
N VAL A 215 -16.19 -12.50 -0.09
CA VAL A 215 -17.48 -13.08 -0.48
C VAL A 215 -18.02 -12.43 -1.74
N ASP A 216 -18.87 -13.13 -2.48
CA ASP A 216 -19.63 -12.58 -3.60
C ASP A 216 -20.99 -12.08 -3.10
N HIS A 217 -21.37 -10.89 -3.55
CA HIS A 217 -22.72 -10.37 -3.35
C HIS A 217 -23.17 -9.57 -4.60
N PRO A 218 -24.35 -9.87 -5.20
CA PRO A 218 -24.82 -9.21 -6.42
C PRO A 218 -24.85 -7.69 -6.35
N LYS A 219 -25.24 -7.12 -5.20
CA LYS A 219 -25.26 -5.65 -5.01
C LYS A 219 -23.89 -5.00 -5.11
N LEU A 220 -22.78 -5.73 -4.95
CA LEU A 220 -21.41 -5.18 -4.95
C LEU A 220 -20.67 -5.42 -6.27
N GLN A 221 -21.20 -6.23 -7.19
CA GLN A 221 -20.52 -6.62 -8.44
C GLN A 221 -20.22 -5.47 -9.41
N HIS A 222 -20.83 -4.30 -9.22
CA HIS A 222 -20.49 -3.10 -9.98
C HIS A 222 -19.17 -2.47 -9.53
N LEU A 223 -18.68 -2.78 -8.32
CA LEU A 223 -17.42 -2.30 -7.78
C LEU A 223 -16.27 -3.18 -8.25
N LYS A 224 -15.28 -2.57 -8.92
CA LYS A 224 -14.11 -3.26 -9.51
C LYS A 224 -12.81 -2.63 -9.05
N ASP A 225 -11.78 -3.46 -8.87
CA ASP A 225 -10.43 -3.06 -8.46
C ASP A 225 -10.41 -2.18 -7.18
N VAL A 226 -11.29 -2.51 -6.25
CA VAL A 226 -11.40 -1.94 -4.91
C VAL A 226 -11.63 -3.06 -3.91
N VAL A 227 -11.29 -2.79 -2.65
CA VAL A 227 -11.73 -3.60 -1.52
C VAL A 227 -12.88 -2.90 -0.80
N VAL A 228 -13.99 -3.61 -0.67
CA VAL A 228 -15.19 -3.11 0.02
C VAL A 228 -15.20 -3.70 1.42
N PHE A 229 -15.15 -2.82 2.41
CA PHE A 229 -15.22 -3.16 3.82
C PHE A 229 -16.67 -3.09 4.32
N PRO A 230 -17.05 -3.88 5.34
CA PRO A 230 -18.39 -3.85 5.91
C PRO A 230 -18.62 -2.51 6.63
N CYS A 231 -19.86 -2.02 6.59
CA CYS A 231 -20.29 -0.88 7.40
C CYS A 231 -20.79 -1.29 8.80
N GLN A 232 -20.81 -2.58 9.09
CA GLN A 232 -21.25 -3.19 10.34
C GLN A 232 -20.06 -3.89 11.01
N GLY A 233 -20.06 -3.95 12.34
CA GLY A 233 -19.00 -4.58 13.12
C GLY A 233 -18.70 -3.79 14.40
N HIS A 234 -17.79 -4.31 15.23
CA HIS A 234 -17.39 -3.66 16.47
C HIS A 234 -16.45 -2.46 16.21
N ARG A 235 -15.55 -2.60 15.25
CA ARG A 235 -14.57 -1.57 14.87
C ARG A 235 -14.42 -1.55 13.35
N PRO A 236 -14.33 -0.38 12.69
CA PRO A 236 -14.11 -0.34 11.24
C PRO A 236 -12.81 -1.06 10.87
N HIS A 237 -12.87 -2.06 9.99
CA HIS A 237 -11.68 -2.79 9.54
C HIS A 237 -10.57 -1.91 8.93
N PRO A 238 -10.87 -0.83 8.17
CA PRO A 238 -9.87 0.17 7.80
C PRO A 238 -9.07 0.67 9.01
N HIS A 239 -9.77 1.02 10.08
CA HIS A 239 -9.15 1.54 11.29
C HIS A 239 -8.28 0.51 12.01
N GLU A 240 -8.65 -0.77 11.94
CA GLU A 240 -7.82 -1.87 12.46
C GLU A 240 -6.50 -2.06 11.67
N ILE A 241 -6.42 -1.53 10.46
CA ILE A 241 -5.28 -1.68 9.54
C ILE A 241 -4.52 -0.35 9.48
N SER A 242 -3.54 -0.16 10.36
CA SER A 242 -2.67 1.02 10.38
C SER A 242 -3.46 2.35 10.48
N GLY A 243 -4.54 2.37 11.27
CA GLY A 243 -5.37 3.55 11.51
C GLY A 243 -5.96 4.14 10.22
N SER A 244 -6.24 3.32 9.22
CA SER A 244 -6.66 3.78 7.90
C SER A 244 -8.06 4.35 7.88
N ASP A 245 -8.27 5.33 7.00
CA ASP A 245 -9.59 5.84 6.62
C ASP A 245 -9.91 5.51 5.15
N LEU A 246 -11.08 5.95 4.68
CA LEU A 246 -11.55 5.69 3.30
C LEU A 246 -11.51 6.94 2.43
N ASP A 247 -10.53 7.84 2.65
CA ASP A 247 -10.41 9.11 1.92
C ASP A 247 -9.51 9.03 0.65
N GLY A 248 -9.00 7.83 0.38
CA GLY A 248 -8.13 7.51 -0.76
C GLY A 248 -7.06 6.46 -0.46
N ASP A 249 -7.06 5.90 0.74
CA ASP A 249 -6.10 4.86 1.15
C ASP A 249 -6.13 3.65 0.21
N GLU A 250 -4.92 3.15 -0.07
CA GLU A 250 -4.70 1.95 -0.88
C GLU A 250 -4.21 0.81 0.01
N TYR A 251 -4.83 -0.34 -0.16
CA TYR A 251 -4.56 -1.54 0.59
C TYR A 251 -3.82 -2.54 -0.28
N ALA A 252 -2.80 -3.17 0.29
CA ALA A 252 -2.20 -4.36 -0.25
C ALA A 252 -3.15 -5.53 0.01
N VAL A 253 -3.88 -5.96 -1.03
CA VAL A 253 -4.83 -7.07 -0.97
C VAL A 253 -4.18 -8.29 -1.60
N ILE A 254 -3.97 -9.33 -0.80
CA ILE A 254 -3.23 -10.55 -1.16
C ILE A 254 -4.17 -11.74 -1.06
N TRP A 255 -4.36 -12.45 -2.17
CA TRP A 255 -5.05 -13.74 -2.23
C TRP A 255 -4.15 -14.82 -2.86
N HIS A 256 -2.83 -14.62 -2.75
CA HIS A 256 -1.85 -15.62 -3.10
C HIS A 256 -1.81 -16.67 -2.00
N GLU A 257 -2.18 -17.92 -2.33
CA GLU A 257 -2.30 -19.03 -1.36
C GLU A 257 -1.09 -19.15 -0.41
N ASP A 258 0.13 -19.07 -0.93
CA ASP A 258 1.38 -19.16 -0.14
C ASP A 258 1.67 -17.94 0.75
N LEU A 259 0.88 -16.86 0.66
CA LEU A 259 1.07 -15.61 1.40
C LEU A 259 -0.14 -15.22 2.26
N VAL A 260 -1.21 -16.02 2.29
CA VAL A 260 -2.38 -15.74 3.12
C VAL A 260 -2.26 -16.51 4.43
N PRO A 261 -2.10 -15.82 5.58
CA PRO A 261 -1.98 -16.51 6.86
C PRO A 261 -3.22 -17.33 7.22
N THR A 262 -3.01 -18.44 7.92
CA THR A 262 -4.08 -19.28 8.50
C THR A 262 -4.25 -19.07 10.00
N THR A 263 -3.34 -18.31 10.60
CA THR A 263 -3.29 -17.99 12.03
C THR A 263 -4.35 -16.93 12.39
N PRO A 264 -4.76 -16.78 13.66
CA PRO A 264 -5.79 -15.81 14.06
C PRO A 264 -5.28 -14.36 14.02
N ASN A 265 -6.06 -13.37 13.58
CA ASN A 265 -5.62 -11.97 13.56
C ASN A 265 -5.17 -11.51 14.95
N ALA A 266 -4.08 -10.74 15.01
CA ALA A 266 -3.66 -10.08 16.24
C ALA A 266 -4.60 -8.92 16.59
N ASP A 267 -4.59 -8.52 17.85
CA ASP A 267 -5.34 -7.34 18.29
C ASP A 267 -4.80 -6.09 17.56
N PRO A 268 -5.70 -5.25 17.02
CA PRO A 268 -5.30 -4.01 16.37
C PRO A 268 -4.75 -3.03 17.40
N TYR A 269 -3.81 -2.18 16.98
CA TYR A 269 -3.34 -1.10 17.83
C TYR A 269 -4.48 -0.12 18.13
N ASP A 270 -4.40 0.55 19.28
CA ASP A 270 -5.36 1.59 19.64
C ASP A 270 -4.98 2.94 19.02
N TYR A 271 -5.40 3.14 17.77
CA TYR A 271 -5.20 4.40 17.04
C TYR A 271 -6.02 5.57 17.60
N ASP A 272 -7.05 5.29 18.42
CA ASP A 272 -7.90 6.33 19.00
C ASP A 272 -7.17 7.10 20.13
N LEU A 273 -6.04 6.57 20.63
CA LEU A 273 -5.18 7.26 21.62
C LEU A 273 -4.38 8.43 21.04
N GLN A 274 -4.40 8.63 19.73
CA GLN A 274 -3.68 9.74 19.12
C GLN A 274 -4.30 11.09 19.52
N LYS A 275 -3.44 12.10 19.74
CA LYS A 275 -3.89 13.45 20.15
C LYS A 275 -4.60 14.15 18.99
N GLU A 276 -5.74 14.79 19.27
CA GLU A 276 -6.40 15.63 18.29
C GLU A 276 -5.53 16.86 17.90
N PRO A 277 -5.63 17.33 16.65
CA PRO A 277 -5.04 18.59 16.23
C PRO A 277 -5.48 19.78 17.08
N GLU A 278 -4.56 20.69 17.38
CA GLU A 278 -4.88 21.91 18.11
C GLU A 278 -5.68 22.87 17.22
N LYS A 279 -6.94 23.12 17.59
CA LYS A 279 -7.80 24.06 16.88
C LYS A 279 -7.44 25.49 17.26
N GLN A 280 -7.23 26.33 16.24
CA GLN A 280 -7.01 27.76 16.42
C GLN A 280 -8.35 28.49 16.49
N ASN A 281 -8.59 29.23 17.57
CA ASN A 281 -9.81 30.02 17.77
C ASN A 281 -9.76 31.42 17.10
N ARG A 282 -8.85 31.61 16.13
CA ARG A 282 -8.66 32.86 15.40
C ARG A 282 -8.41 32.59 13.91
N PRO A 283 -8.60 33.59 13.03
CA PRO A 283 -8.19 33.47 11.64
C PRO A 283 -6.72 33.08 11.52
N ILE A 284 -6.46 32.17 10.57
CA ILE A 284 -5.11 31.72 10.25
C ILE A 284 -4.35 32.85 9.54
N THR A 285 -3.14 33.12 10.01
CA THR A 285 -2.24 34.13 9.46
C THR A 285 -1.18 33.48 8.59
N ARG A 286 -0.51 34.28 7.75
CA ARG A 286 0.67 33.79 6.99
C ARG A 286 1.77 33.26 7.90
N ASN A 287 1.93 33.82 9.09
CA ASN A 287 2.94 33.38 10.04
C ASN A 287 2.66 31.97 10.57
N ASP A 288 1.38 31.62 10.77
CA ASP A 288 0.99 30.26 11.15
C ASP A 288 1.35 29.26 10.06
N ILE A 289 1.06 29.61 8.80
CA ILE A 289 1.41 28.77 7.64
C ILE A 289 2.93 28.58 7.56
N SER A 290 3.71 29.67 7.66
CA SER A 290 5.17 29.60 7.65
C SER A 290 5.70 28.72 8.78
N ASN A 291 5.20 28.89 10.00
CA ASN A 291 5.61 28.09 11.14
C ASN A 291 5.26 26.62 10.94
N SER A 292 4.04 26.29 10.49
CA SER A 292 3.66 24.91 10.19
C SER A 292 4.56 24.27 9.13
N VAL A 293 4.91 25.00 8.07
CA VAL A 293 5.83 24.50 7.03
C VAL A 293 7.24 24.30 7.58
N LEU A 294 7.76 25.23 8.39
CA LEU A 294 9.07 25.09 9.02
C LEU A 294 9.11 23.89 9.97
N THR A 295 8.09 23.78 10.83
CA THR A 295 7.91 22.65 11.73
C THR A 295 7.89 21.34 10.94
N ILE A 296 7.10 21.22 9.86
CA ILE A 296 7.09 20.02 9.00
C ILE A 296 8.45 19.77 8.30
N ALA A 297 9.15 20.81 7.87
CA ALA A 297 10.43 20.67 7.16
C ALA A 297 11.58 20.24 8.08
N GLU A 298 11.55 20.65 9.35
CA GLU A 298 12.52 20.25 10.38
C GLU A 298 12.29 18.82 10.88
N GLN A 299 11.19 18.17 10.47
CA GLN A 299 10.79 16.84 10.92
C GLN A 299 11.21 15.75 9.93
N ASP A 300 12.20 14.93 10.32
CA ASP A 300 12.59 13.72 9.58
C ASP A 300 12.92 12.55 10.52
N CYS A 301 11.96 12.16 11.38
CA CYS A 301 12.13 11.02 12.27
C CYS A 301 11.36 9.76 11.87
N ILE A 302 10.34 9.84 10.99
CA ILE A 302 9.58 8.66 10.52
C ILE A 302 10.51 7.60 9.93
N GLY A 303 11.44 8.02 9.06
CA GLY A 303 12.40 7.12 8.43
C GLY A 303 13.35 6.48 9.45
N ARG A 304 13.83 7.28 10.41
CA ARG A 304 14.71 6.80 11.50
C ARG A 304 14.01 5.80 12.40
N LEU A 305 12.78 6.10 12.84
CA LEU A 305 11.96 5.23 13.68
C LEU A 305 11.60 3.94 12.94
N SER A 306 11.19 4.02 11.67
CA SER A 306 10.88 2.83 10.86
C SER A 306 12.09 1.92 10.68
N ASN A 307 13.28 2.49 10.50
CA ASN A 307 14.53 1.75 10.41
C ASN A 307 14.93 1.11 11.74
N LEU A 308 14.75 1.81 12.85
CA LEU A 308 14.95 1.25 14.19
C LEU A 308 13.99 0.10 14.44
N HIS A 309 12.71 0.26 14.10
CA HIS A 309 11.70 -0.79 14.26
C HIS A 309 12.08 -2.06 13.51
N LEU A 310 12.49 -1.95 12.23
CA LEU A 310 12.98 -3.12 11.48
C LEU A 310 14.14 -3.82 12.20
N ALA A 311 15.11 -3.07 12.72
CA ALA A 311 16.26 -3.65 13.42
C ALA A 311 15.91 -4.28 14.77
N PHE A 312 14.94 -3.73 15.51
CA PHE A 312 14.48 -4.33 16.76
C PHE A 312 13.66 -5.60 16.51
N VAL A 313 12.76 -5.55 15.54
CA VAL A 313 11.94 -6.69 15.18
C VAL A 313 12.77 -7.85 14.66
N ASP A 314 13.84 -7.57 13.92
CA ASP A 314 14.79 -8.62 13.49
C ASP A 314 15.45 -9.33 14.69
N LYS A 315 15.76 -8.61 15.79
CA LYS A 315 16.33 -9.22 17.00
C LYS A 315 15.29 -9.85 17.94
N GLN A 316 14.11 -9.26 18.08
CA GLN A 316 13.17 -9.53 19.18
C GLN A 316 11.82 -10.09 18.72
N GLY A 317 11.48 -9.95 17.43
CA GLY A 317 10.18 -10.29 16.87
C GLY A 317 9.16 -9.15 16.93
N VAL A 318 8.12 -9.22 16.10
CA VAL A 318 7.09 -8.17 16.00
C VAL A 318 6.23 -8.10 17.26
N ASP A 319 6.05 -9.25 17.92
CA ASP A 319 5.18 -9.36 19.09
C ASP A 319 5.78 -8.85 20.40
N ASP A 320 7.07 -8.51 20.40
CA ASP A 320 7.77 -7.91 21.52
C ASP A 320 7.11 -6.58 21.96
N SER A 321 7.06 -6.35 23.28
CA SER A 321 6.37 -5.20 23.84
C SER A 321 7.02 -3.87 23.46
N PHE A 322 8.35 -3.83 23.35
CA PHE A 322 9.07 -2.64 22.91
C PHE A 322 8.90 -2.41 21.41
N CYS A 323 8.87 -3.46 20.59
CA CYS A 323 8.55 -3.34 19.16
C CYS A 323 7.14 -2.77 18.94
N LYS A 324 6.13 -3.25 19.68
CA LYS A 324 4.77 -2.71 19.66
C LYS A 324 4.72 -1.24 20.11
N GLN A 325 5.46 -0.87 21.15
CA GLN A 325 5.57 0.52 21.59
C GLN A 325 6.17 1.40 20.50
N LEU A 326 7.23 0.94 19.84
CA LEU A 326 7.89 1.65 18.76
C LEU A 326 6.98 1.81 17.52
N ALA A 327 6.17 0.80 17.20
CA ALA A 327 5.12 0.90 16.18
C ALA A 327 4.09 2.00 16.55
N GLY A 328 3.70 2.09 17.82
CA GLY A 328 2.83 3.16 18.33
C GLY A 328 3.44 4.56 18.15
N PHE A 329 4.74 4.74 18.43
CA PHE A 329 5.43 6.00 18.15
C PHE A 329 5.45 6.33 16.66
N ILE A 330 5.70 5.35 15.79
CA ILE A 330 5.68 5.59 14.34
C ILE A 330 4.29 6.02 13.88
N SER A 331 3.23 5.40 14.40
CA SER A 331 1.85 5.80 14.11
C SER A 331 1.58 7.24 14.52
N GLN A 332 1.98 7.65 15.74
CA GLN A 332 1.83 9.04 16.18
C GLN A 332 2.61 10.02 15.29
N GLU A 333 3.81 9.63 14.85
CA GLU A 333 4.63 10.47 14.00
C GLU A 333 4.04 10.65 12.59
N VAL A 334 3.33 9.65 12.05
CA VAL A 334 2.64 9.79 10.75
C VAL A 334 1.59 10.92 10.78
N ASP A 335 0.97 11.15 11.93
CA ASP A 335 -0.01 12.23 12.14
C ASP A 335 0.60 13.50 12.76
N SER A 336 1.92 13.54 13.00
CA SER A 336 2.61 14.73 13.51
C SER A 336 2.42 15.97 12.61
N PRO A 337 2.35 15.89 11.26
CA PRO A 337 2.09 17.06 10.43
C PRO A 337 0.70 17.65 10.62
N LYS A 338 -0.27 16.84 11.08
CA LYS A 338 -1.64 17.29 11.38
C LYS A 338 -1.76 17.82 12.81
N THR A 339 -1.05 17.20 13.75
CA THR A 339 -1.19 17.46 15.18
C THR A 339 -0.17 18.46 15.73
N GLY A 340 0.94 18.66 15.03
CA GLY A 340 2.09 19.45 15.46
C GLY A 340 2.89 18.80 16.60
N LYS A 341 2.66 17.52 16.90
CA LYS A 341 3.24 16.83 18.08
C LYS A 341 4.03 15.59 17.67
N HIS A 342 5.28 15.54 18.12
CA HIS A 342 6.15 14.37 17.98
C HIS A 342 6.02 13.46 19.19
N PRO A 343 6.15 12.14 19.00
CA PRO A 343 6.16 11.18 20.09
C PRO A 343 7.50 11.20 20.84
N LEU A 344 8.60 11.55 20.15
CA LEU A 344 9.97 11.44 20.64
C LEU A 344 10.84 12.59 20.15
N THR A 345 11.79 12.98 20.98
CA THR A 345 12.88 13.91 20.68
C THR A 345 14.07 13.21 20.02
N ASP A 346 14.97 13.97 19.40
CA ASP A 346 16.20 13.42 18.81
C ASP A 346 17.08 12.67 19.82
N ALA A 347 17.15 13.17 21.06
CA ALA A 347 17.89 12.53 22.13
C ALA A 347 17.32 11.13 22.45
N GLU A 348 16.01 11.01 22.59
CA GLU A 348 15.33 9.74 22.86
C GLU A 348 15.50 8.75 21.70
N ILE A 349 15.42 9.22 20.45
CA ILE A 349 15.67 8.35 19.27
C ILE A 349 17.10 7.82 19.27
N ASN A 350 18.07 8.66 19.65
CA ASN A 350 19.47 8.24 19.74
C ASN A 350 19.69 7.25 20.90
N GLU A 351 19.02 7.43 22.03
CA GLU A 351 19.02 6.46 23.13
C GLU A 351 18.44 5.10 22.69
N ILE A 352 17.33 5.11 21.94
CA ILE A 352 16.76 3.89 21.36
C ILE A 352 17.76 3.23 20.40
N SER A 353 18.46 4.01 19.56
CA SER A 353 19.51 3.47 18.69
C SER A 353 20.67 2.83 19.48
N ASN A 354 21.05 3.43 20.61
CA ASN A 354 22.13 2.91 21.46
C ASN A 354 21.76 1.57 22.10
N LYS A 355 20.48 1.28 22.35
CA LYS A 355 20.03 -0.05 22.82
C LYS A 355 20.32 -1.17 21.81
N LEU A 356 20.49 -0.85 20.53
CA LEU A 356 20.95 -1.81 19.51
C LEU A 356 22.49 -1.90 19.41
N ASN A 357 23.24 -1.29 20.33
CA ASN A 357 24.68 -1.09 20.24
C ASN A 357 25.11 -0.39 18.93
N ASN A 358 24.20 0.43 18.34
CA ASN A 358 24.38 1.02 17.01
C ASN A 358 24.68 -0.01 15.89
N GLU A 359 24.18 -1.23 16.04
CA GLU A 359 24.20 -2.25 15.00
C GLU A 359 22.91 -2.24 14.18
N ARG A 360 22.99 -2.69 12.92
CA ARG A 360 21.84 -2.90 12.04
C ARG A 360 21.92 -4.27 11.36
N PRO A 361 20.80 -4.90 11.00
CA PRO A 361 20.82 -6.06 10.12
C PRO A 361 21.58 -5.77 8.82
N ASP A 362 22.22 -6.78 8.26
CA ASP A 362 23.02 -6.71 7.04
C ASP A 362 22.22 -6.23 5.83
N PHE A 363 20.95 -6.63 5.73
CA PHE A 363 20.04 -6.20 4.67
C PHE A 363 19.72 -4.71 4.63
N MET A 364 20.01 -3.98 5.70
CA MET A 364 19.86 -2.53 5.73
C MET A 364 21.02 -1.81 5.04
N GLU A 365 22.14 -2.50 4.79
CA GLU A 365 23.34 -2.01 4.07
C GLU A 365 23.84 -0.63 4.57
N ASN A 366 23.71 -0.35 5.86
CA ASN A 366 24.10 0.94 6.43
C ASN A 366 25.62 1.00 6.62
N ARG A 367 26.33 1.62 5.67
CA ARG A 367 27.80 1.74 5.65
C ARG A 367 28.40 2.49 6.86
N ASN A 368 27.59 3.28 7.57
CA ASN A 368 28.05 4.08 8.70
C ASN A 368 27.86 3.37 10.05
N MET A 369 27.30 2.15 10.05
CA MET A 369 26.96 1.39 11.24
C MET A 369 27.59 -0.01 11.16
N ARG A 370 27.76 -0.66 12.31
CA ARG A 370 28.13 -2.08 12.34
C ARG A 370 26.93 -2.91 11.86
N SER A 371 27.20 -3.97 11.10
CA SER A 371 26.17 -4.91 10.67
C SER A 371 26.28 -6.26 11.37
N TYR A 372 25.13 -6.92 11.55
CA TYR A 372 25.05 -8.32 11.95
C TYR A 372 24.21 -9.09 10.92
N LEU A 373 24.47 -10.39 10.78
CA LEU A 373 23.72 -11.26 9.87
C LEU A 373 22.32 -11.52 10.43
N SER A 374 21.27 -11.16 9.67
CA SER A 374 19.90 -11.53 10.06
C SER A 374 19.72 -13.06 10.01
N PRO A 375 19.01 -13.65 10.99
CA PRO A 375 18.65 -15.07 10.95
C PRO A 375 17.43 -15.35 10.05
N TYR A 376 16.76 -14.32 9.53
CA TYR A 376 15.55 -14.43 8.71
C TYR A 376 15.83 -14.14 7.23
N ILE A 377 14.81 -14.27 6.38
CA ILE A 377 14.91 -13.95 4.95
C ILE A 377 15.25 -12.49 4.65
N LEU A 378 14.90 -11.59 5.56
CA LEU A 378 15.14 -10.18 5.35
C LEU A 378 16.60 -9.86 5.55
#